data_AF-A0A2G5WHG0-F1
#
_entry.id   AF-A0A2G5WHG0-F1
#
_cell.length_a   1.000
_cell.length_b   1.000
_cell.length_c   1.000
_cell.angle_alpha   90.00
_cell.angle_beta   90.00
_cell.angle_gamma   90.00
#
_symmetry.space_group_name_H-M   'P 1'
#
loop_
_entity.id
_entity.type
_entity.pdbx_description
1 polymer ?
#
loop_
_entity_poly.entity_id
_entity_poly.type
_entity_poly.pdbx_seq_one_letter_code
_entity_poly.pdbx_strand_id
1 'polypeptide(L)'
;MNTVKVLVFLIGIFLINIVVGFPYDMRNLFITHTIFFVPYILEFHKYLIIKFDKIISWIIRFIYTFGVFILFTNISGILGIIEVDKDLKSITFSDTYALPFSFSIDYYNYILIAGISYSSVFISVVVFEHLIQLQKDANKEPSSESAEIKRSGVVKHVSNG
;
A
#
# COMPACT_ATOMS: atom_id res chain seq x y z
N MET A 1 -6.29 -6.10 13.75
CA MET A 1 -6.13 -6.37 12.30
C MET A 1 -4.76 -5.92 11.78
N ASN A 2 -4.27 -4.75 12.19
CA ASN A 2 -2.98 -4.20 11.72
C ASN A 2 -1.77 -5.12 11.97
N THR A 3 -1.72 -5.83 13.10
CA THR A 3 -0.63 -6.79 13.40
C THR A 3 -0.52 -7.92 12.37
N VAL A 4 -1.66 -8.45 11.89
CA VAL A 4 -1.68 -9.49 10.84
C VAL A 4 -1.22 -8.90 9.51
N LYS A 5 -1.64 -7.68 9.17
CA LYS A 5 -1.19 -6.98 7.96
C LYS A 5 0.33 -6.74 7.96
N VAL A 6 0.91 -6.38 9.11
CA VAL A 6 2.36 -6.22 9.29
C VAL A 6 3.07 -7.56 9.11
N LEU A 7 2.55 -8.64 9.69
CA LEU A 7 3.13 -9.97 9.56
C LEU A 7 3.11 -10.46 8.11
N VAL A 8 2.00 -10.29 7.39
CA VAL A 8 1.88 -10.60 5.96
C VAL A 8 2.85 -9.76 5.12
N PHE A 9 3.02 -8.49 5.46
CA PHE A 9 3.97 -7.60 4.77
C PHE A 9 5.41 -8.07 4.95
N LEU A 10 5.82 -8.41 6.18
CA LEU A 10 7.17 -8.92 6.46
C LEU A 10 7.44 -10.26 5.76
N ILE A 11 6.46 -11.17 5.77
CA ILE A 11 6.52 -12.43 5.04
C ILE A 11 6.66 -12.18 3.53
N GLY A 12 5.89 -11.23 3.00
CA GLY A 12 5.95 -10.84 1.59
C GLY A 12 7.33 -10.32 1.18
N ILE A 13 7.93 -9.41 1.97
CA ILE A 13 9.30 -8.92 1.72
C ILE A 13 10.31 -10.07 1.74
N PHE A 14 10.19 -10.97 2.71
CA PHE A 14 11.13 -12.09 2.84
C PHE A 14 11.00 -13.08 1.67
N LEU A 15 9.78 -13.43 1.27
CA LEU A 15 9.51 -14.31 0.12
C LEU A 15 9.99 -13.71 -1.20
N ILE A 16 9.82 -12.40 -1.40
CA ILE A 16 10.34 -11.69 -2.57
C ILE A 16 11.84 -11.91 -2.73
N ASN A 17 12.61 -11.93 -1.64
CA ASN A 17 14.05 -12.16 -1.69
C ASN A 17 14.42 -13.64 -1.88
N ILE A 18 13.55 -14.58 -1.49
CA ILE A 18 13.81 -16.03 -1.54
C ILE A 18 13.42 -16.66 -2.87
N VAL A 19 12.31 -16.23 -3.47
CA VAL A 19 11.77 -16.81 -4.72
C VAL A 19 12.73 -16.64 -5.90
N VAL A 20 13.68 -15.72 -5.79
CA VAL A 20 14.82 -15.50 -6.70
C VAL A 20 15.78 -16.70 -6.75
N GLY A 21 15.80 -17.55 -5.71
CA GLY A 21 16.74 -18.67 -5.57
C GLY A 21 16.43 -19.91 -6.41
N PHE A 22 15.29 -19.97 -7.11
CA PHE A 22 14.96 -21.08 -8.02
C PHE A 22 15.15 -20.66 -9.49
N PRO A 23 16.24 -21.07 -10.16
CA PRO A 23 16.72 -20.45 -11.41
C PRO A 23 15.89 -20.75 -12.67
N TYR A 24 14.73 -21.42 -12.56
CA TYR A 24 13.99 -21.90 -13.72
C TYR A 24 12.66 -21.18 -13.98
N ASP A 25 12.17 -20.35 -13.07
CA ASP A 25 10.94 -19.59 -13.33
C ASP A 25 10.98 -18.21 -12.67
N MET A 26 11.68 -17.30 -13.33
CA MET A 26 11.76 -15.88 -12.95
C MET A 26 10.39 -15.19 -12.93
N ARG A 27 9.35 -15.81 -13.50
CA ARG A 27 7.97 -15.32 -13.39
C ARG A 27 7.46 -15.43 -11.96
N ASN A 28 7.97 -16.39 -11.18
CA ASN A 28 7.60 -16.53 -9.78
C ASN A 28 7.95 -15.29 -8.96
N LEU A 29 8.99 -14.54 -9.32
CA LEU A 29 9.27 -13.24 -8.71
C LEU A 29 8.06 -12.31 -8.89
N PHE A 30 7.65 -12.07 -10.13
CA PHE A 30 6.56 -11.17 -10.45
C PHE A 30 5.21 -11.64 -9.88
N ILE A 31 4.95 -12.96 -9.86
CA ILE A 31 3.77 -13.55 -9.22
C ILE A 31 3.78 -13.25 -7.72
N THR A 32 4.91 -13.50 -7.05
CA THR A 32 5.05 -13.27 -5.60
C THR A 32 4.83 -11.80 -5.28
N HIS A 33 5.50 -10.90 -5.98
CA HIS A 33 5.29 -9.46 -5.83
C HIS A 33 3.81 -9.09 -6.00
N THR A 34 3.13 -9.62 -7.02
CA THR A 34 1.72 -9.33 -7.28
C THR A 34 0.80 -9.80 -6.14
N ILE A 35 0.93 -11.06 -5.71
CA ILE A 35 0.08 -11.65 -4.67
C ILE A 35 0.15 -10.86 -3.37
N PHE A 36 1.36 -10.49 -2.97
CA PHE A 36 1.56 -9.75 -1.73
C PHE A 36 1.18 -8.27 -1.87
N PHE A 37 1.39 -7.66 -3.03
CA PHE A 37 1.19 -6.21 -3.19
C PHE A 37 -0.26 -5.79 -3.51
N VAL A 38 -0.97 -6.57 -4.32
CA VAL A 38 -2.33 -6.25 -4.79
C VAL A 38 -3.30 -5.94 -3.64
N PRO A 39 -3.36 -6.74 -2.55
CA PRO A 39 -4.27 -6.44 -1.43
C PRO A 39 -4.06 -5.04 -0.85
N TYR A 40 -2.81 -4.59 -0.72
CA TYR A 40 -2.50 -3.27 -0.18
C TYR A 40 -2.84 -2.14 -1.15
N ILE A 41 -2.62 -2.31 -2.46
CA ILE A 41 -3.06 -1.32 -3.45
C ILE A 41 -4.59 -1.17 -3.47
N LEU A 42 -5.31 -2.29 -3.43
CA LEU A 42 -6.78 -2.27 -3.43
C LEU A 42 -7.33 -1.63 -2.16
N GLU A 43 -6.69 -1.88 -1.01
CA GLU A 43 -7.02 -1.19 0.22
C GLU A 43 -6.69 0.31 0.14
N PHE A 44 -5.53 0.66 -0.42
CA PHE A 44 -5.08 2.03 -0.59
C PHE A 44 -5.99 2.84 -1.54
N HIS A 45 -6.61 2.19 -2.52
CA HIS A 45 -7.55 2.83 -3.46
C HIS A 45 -8.67 3.59 -2.76
N LYS A 46 -9.15 3.10 -1.60
CA LYS A 46 -10.24 3.73 -0.85
C LYS A 46 -9.91 5.17 -0.46
N TYR A 47 -8.63 5.48 -0.20
CA TYR A 47 -8.20 6.81 0.21
C TYR A 47 -8.20 7.84 -0.92
N LEU A 48 -8.28 7.41 -2.19
CA LEU A 48 -8.46 8.32 -3.33
C LEU A 48 -9.82 9.00 -3.35
N ILE A 49 -10.84 8.35 -2.76
CA ILE A 49 -12.23 8.81 -2.77
C ILE A 49 -12.53 9.70 -1.55
N ILE A 50 -11.74 9.57 -0.49
CA ILE A 50 -11.93 10.32 0.75
C ILE A 50 -11.48 11.78 0.56
N LYS A 51 -12.28 12.70 1.11
CA LYS A 51 -11.97 14.12 1.09
C LYS A 51 -10.91 14.44 2.15
N PHE A 52 -9.66 14.54 1.71
CA PHE A 52 -8.54 15.08 2.49
C PHE A 52 -8.17 16.48 2.01
N ASP A 53 -7.30 17.16 2.78
CA ASP A 53 -6.67 18.40 2.33
C ASP A 53 -5.94 18.20 1.00
N LYS A 54 -5.84 19.28 0.21
CA LYS A 54 -5.29 19.25 -1.15
C LYS A 54 -3.89 18.63 -1.23
N ILE A 55 -3.03 18.93 -0.26
CA ILE A 55 -1.65 18.40 -0.19
C ILE A 55 -1.67 16.88 0.03
N ILE A 56 -2.45 16.42 1.01
CA ILE A 56 -2.58 15.00 1.33
C ILE A 56 -3.18 14.22 0.16
N SER A 57 -4.23 14.76 -0.48
CA SER A 57 -4.82 14.15 -1.67
C SER A 57 -3.80 13.99 -2.80
N TRP A 58 -2.89 14.96 -2.98
CA TRP A 58 -1.84 14.88 -3.99
C TRP A 58 -0.80 13.79 -3.65
N ILE A 59 -0.39 13.70 -2.38
CA ILE A 59 0.51 12.64 -1.89
C ILE A 59 -0.12 11.25 -2.12
N ILE A 60 -1.40 11.07 -1.76
CA ILE A 60 -2.11 9.79 -1.97
C ILE A 60 -2.11 9.41 -3.44
N ARG A 61 -2.42 10.35 -4.34
CA ARG A 61 -2.41 10.12 -5.79
C ARG A 61 -1.02 9.73 -6.29
N PHE A 62 0.02 10.43 -5.83
CA PHE A 62 1.40 10.13 -6.23
C PHE A 62 1.81 8.71 -5.82
N ILE A 63 1.60 8.34 -4.56
CA ILE A 63 1.92 7.00 -4.03
C ILE A 63 1.09 5.94 -4.77
N TYR A 64 -0.19 6.20 -5.02
CA TYR A 64 -1.07 5.25 -5.70
C TYR A 64 -0.65 5.04 -7.15
N THR A 65 -0.35 6.11 -7.90
CA THR A 65 0.14 6.03 -9.28
C THR A 65 1.44 5.24 -9.36
N PHE A 66 2.37 5.49 -8.44
CA PHE A 66 3.63 4.75 -8.38
C PHE A 66 3.40 3.26 -8.09
N GLY A 67 2.51 2.95 -7.16
CA GLY A 67 2.10 1.57 -6.89
C GLY A 67 1.47 0.91 -8.12
N VAL A 68 0.54 1.58 -8.80
CA VAL A 68 -0.10 1.05 -10.02
C VAL A 68 0.94 0.78 -11.12
N PHE A 69 1.95 1.64 -11.26
CA PHE A 69 3.05 1.41 -12.20
C PHE A 69 3.81 0.11 -11.88
N ILE A 70 4.16 -0.12 -10.62
CA ILE A 70 4.80 -1.38 -10.19
C ILE A 70 3.90 -2.59 -10.43
N LEU A 71 2.59 -2.46 -10.21
CA LEU A 71 1.64 -3.51 -10.51
C LEU A 71 1.62 -3.86 -12.01
N PHE A 72 1.64 -2.87 -12.90
CA PHE A 72 1.74 -3.08 -14.33
C PHE A 72 3.05 -3.78 -14.73
N THR A 73 4.18 -3.38 -14.12
CA THR A 73 5.47 -4.03 -14.37
C THR A 73 5.44 -5.50 -13.94
N ASN A 74 4.86 -5.81 -12.77
CA ASN A 74 4.71 -7.19 -12.32
C ASN A 74 3.79 -8.00 -13.25
N ILE A 75 2.64 -7.47 -13.65
CA ILE A 75 1.76 -8.15 -14.61
C ILE A 75 2.48 -8.40 -15.94
N SER A 76 3.23 -7.42 -16.44
CA SER A 76 4.03 -7.56 -17.66
C SER A 76 5.09 -8.65 -17.52
N GLY A 77 5.70 -8.80 -16.33
CA GLY A 77 6.62 -9.87 -16.02
C GLY A 77 5.96 -11.25 -15.94
N ILE A 78 4.74 -11.35 -15.41
CA ILE A 78 3.94 -12.60 -15.41
C ILE A 78 3.61 -13.03 -16.84
N LEU A 79 3.26 -12.07 -17.71
CA LEU A 79 2.97 -12.32 -19.12
C LEU A 79 4.22 -12.63 -19.96
N GLY A 80 5.42 -12.51 -19.38
CA GLY A 80 6.69 -12.69 -20.08
C GLY A 80 7.03 -11.59 -21.08
N ILE A 81 6.37 -10.42 -21.00
CA ILE A 81 6.75 -9.24 -21.79
C ILE A 81 8.08 -8.69 -21.26
N ILE A 82 8.20 -8.70 -19.93
CA ILE A 82 9.40 -8.35 -19.20
C ILE A 82 10.00 -9.63 -18.64
N GLU A 83 11.30 -9.81 -18.80
CA GLU A 83 12.03 -10.98 -18.33
C GLU A 83 13.23 -10.56 -17.49
N VAL A 84 13.64 -11.43 -16.59
CA VAL A 84 14.88 -11.25 -15.82
C VAL A 84 15.96 -12.08 -16.50
N ASP A 85 17.11 -11.46 -16.75
CA ASP A 85 18.27 -12.13 -17.30
C ASP A 85 18.68 -13.32 -16.41
N LYS A 86 19.21 -14.37 -17.03
CA LYS A 86 19.60 -15.63 -16.33
C LYS A 86 20.63 -15.38 -15.24
N ASP A 87 21.45 -14.34 -15.40
CA ASP A 87 22.48 -13.92 -14.45
C ASP A 87 21.96 -13.00 -13.34
N LEU A 88 20.65 -12.72 -13.27
CA LEU A 88 20.05 -11.77 -12.31
C LEU A 88 20.65 -10.36 -12.39
N LYS A 89 21.20 -9.96 -13.54
CA LYS A 89 21.83 -8.64 -13.72
C LYS A 89 20.82 -7.57 -14.10
N SER A 90 19.89 -7.92 -14.98
CA SER A 90 18.98 -6.94 -15.53
C SER A 90 17.60 -7.52 -15.78
N ILE A 91 16.64 -6.61 -15.85
CA ILE A 91 15.28 -6.86 -16.27
C ILE A 91 15.11 -6.16 -17.61
N THR A 92 14.76 -6.91 -18.64
CA THR A 92 14.68 -6.45 -20.02
C THR A 92 13.34 -6.83 -20.64
N PHE A 93 13.03 -6.28 -21.81
CA PHE A 93 11.97 -6.86 -22.62
C PHE A 93 12.40 -8.22 -23.17
N SER A 94 11.42 -9.10 -23.31
CA SER A 94 11.60 -10.38 -23.96
C SER A 94 11.76 -10.19 -25.47
N ASP A 95 12.77 -10.83 -26.05
CA ASP A 95 13.03 -10.82 -27.49
C ASP A 95 11.88 -11.47 -28.30
N THR A 96 11.00 -12.20 -27.61
CA THR A 96 9.80 -12.81 -28.20
C THR A 96 8.77 -11.77 -28.65
N TYR A 97 8.84 -10.54 -28.13
CA TYR A 97 7.95 -9.45 -28.50
C TYR A 97 8.72 -8.40 -29.31
N ALA A 98 8.25 -8.11 -30.54
CA ALA A 98 8.85 -7.09 -31.39
C ALA A 98 8.45 -5.67 -30.93
N LEU A 99 9.09 -5.20 -29.85
CA LEU A 99 8.87 -3.85 -29.31
C LEU A 99 9.77 -2.81 -30.00
N PRO A 100 9.27 -1.59 -30.28
CA PRO A 100 10.03 -0.57 -31.01
C PRO A 100 11.09 0.16 -30.16
N PHE A 101 11.27 -0.22 -28.90
CA PHE A 101 12.19 0.40 -27.96
C PHE A 101 12.83 -0.64 -27.05
N SER A 102 14.10 -0.43 -26.70
CA SER A 102 14.82 -1.25 -25.72
C SER A 102 14.56 -0.74 -24.31
N PHE A 103 14.29 -1.65 -23.38
CA PHE A 103 14.24 -1.38 -21.95
C PHE A 103 15.23 -2.31 -21.24
N SER A 104 16.03 -1.73 -20.35
CA SER A 104 16.88 -2.47 -19.44
C SER A 104 16.98 -1.69 -18.14
N ILE A 105 16.70 -2.37 -17.04
CA ILE A 105 16.94 -1.85 -15.69
C ILE A 105 17.76 -2.88 -14.92
N ASP A 106 18.72 -2.42 -14.12
CA ASP A 106 19.44 -3.29 -13.21
C ASP A 106 18.48 -3.99 -12.25
N TYR A 107 18.70 -5.28 -12.02
CA TYR A 107 17.83 -6.11 -11.21
C TYR A 107 17.70 -5.59 -9.77
N TYR A 108 18.81 -5.22 -9.13
CA TYR A 108 18.79 -4.72 -7.75
C TYR A 108 18.10 -3.35 -7.67
N ASN A 109 18.30 -2.50 -8.68
CA ASN A 109 17.57 -1.24 -8.79
C ASN A 109 16.06 -1.47 -8.90
N TYR A 110 15.62 -2.45 -9.70
CA TYR A 110 14.21 -2.81 -9.77
C TYR A 110 13.67 -3.28 -8.41
N ILE A 111 14.36 -4.22 -7.75
CA ILE A 111 13.94 -4.75 -6.44
C ILE A 111 13.85 -3.62 -5.42
N LEU A 112 14.81 -2.69 -5.42
CA LEU A 112 14.83 -1.52 -4.53
C LEU A 112 13.63 -0.60 -4.81
N ILE A 113 13.37 -0.25 -6.08
CA ILE A 113 12.24 0.59 -6.47
C ILE A 113 10.92 -0.07 -6.08
N ALA A 114 10.76 -1.36 -6.38
CA ALA A 114 9.58 -2.14 -6.01
C ALA A 114 9.40 -2.20 -4.49
N GLY A 115 10.49 -2.40 -3.73
CA GLY A 115 10.49 -2.42 -2.26
C GLY A 115 10.11 -1.08 -1.64
N ILE A 116 10.62 0.03 -2.16
CA ILE A 116 10.25 1.40 -1.72
C ILE A 116 8.78 1.67 -2.03
N SER A 117 8.33 1.32 -3.24
CA SER A 117 6.93 1.49 -3.64
C SER A 117 6.00 0.72 -2.71
N TYR A 118 6.33 -0.55 -2.47
CA TYR A 118 5.54 -1.42 -1.61
C TYR A 118 5.50 -0.87 -0.18
N SER A 119 6.66 -0.57 0.41
CA SER A 119 6.73 0.00 1.76
C SER A 119 5.93 1.29 1.88
N SER A 120 6.00 2.15 0.86
CA SER A 120 5.25 3.42 0.82
C SER A 120 3.73 3.21 0.78
N VAL A 121 3.23 2.29 -0.06
CA VAL A 121 1.80 1.93 -0.10
C VAL A 121 1.36 1.34 1.24
N PHE A 122 2.13 0.40 1.79
CA PHE A 122 1.82 -0.27 3.06
C PHE A 122 1.76 0.72 4.23
N ILE A 123 2.79 1.54 4.41
CA ILE A 123 2.84 2.56 5.46
C ILE A 123 1.67 3.52 5.30
N SER A 124 1.37 3.94 4.06
CA SER A 124 0.24 4.84 3.81
C SER A 124 -1.09 4.21 4.22
N VAL A 125 -1.33 2.93 3.90
CA VAL A 125 -2.54 2.22 4.36
C VAL A 125 -2.64 2.27 5.89
N VAL A 126 -1.57 1.95 6.61
CA VAL A 126 -1.57 1.96 8.09
C VAL A 126 -1.82 3.36 8.63
N VAL A 127 -1.12 4.37 8.11
CA VAL A 127 -1.21 5.75 8.57
C VAL A 127 -2.61 6.33 8.29
N PHE A 128 -3.14 6.17 7.09
CA PHE A 128 -4.45 6.73 6.74
C PHE A 128 -5.60 5.98 7.42
N GLU A 129 -5.47 4.66 7.65
CA GLU A 129 -6.43 3.92 8.48
C GLU A 129 -6.50 4.51 9.89
N HIS A 130 -5.35 4.81 10.49
CA HIS A 130 -5.28 5.45 11.80
C HIS A 130 -5.83 6.89 11.80
N LEU A 131 -5.47 7.70 10.80
CA LEU A 131 -5.98 9.09 10.69
C LEU A 131 -7.51 9.14 10.58
N ILE A 132 -8.11 8.23 9.80
CA ILE A 132 -9.57 8.16 9.68
C ILE A 132 -10.22 7.73 11.00
N GLN A 133 -9.61 6.80 11.74
CA GLN A 133 -10.11 6.40 13.05
C GLN A 133 -10.09 7.59 14.02
N LEU A 134 -8.97 8.31 14.09
CA LEU A 134 -8.87 9.52 14.92
C LEU A 134 -9.90 10.59 14.55
N GLN A 135 -10.14 10.82 13.25
CA GLN A 135 -11.16 11.76 12.79
C GLN A 135 -12.57 11.32 13.17
N LYS A 136 -12.87 10.00 13.09
CA LYS A 136 -14.16 9.46 13.53
C LYS A 136 -14.37 9.62 15.03
N ASP A 137 -13.33 9.39 15.83
CA ASP A 137 -13.43 9.49 17.28
C ASP A 137 -13.50 10.95 17.76
N ALA A 138 -12.82 11.88 17.08
CA ALA A 138 -12.94 13.31 17.33
C ALA A 138 -14.33 13.88 16.96
N ASN A 139 -14.99 13.31 15.94
CA ASN A 139 -16.32 13.74 15.50
C ASN A 139 -17.47 13.05 16.24
N LYS A 140 -17.20 12.04 17.07
CA LYS A 140 -18.18 11.57 18.05
C LYS A 140 -18.22 12.60 19.17
N GLU A 141 -19.18 13.54 19.11
CA GLU A 141 -19.53 14.35 20.29
C GLU A 141 -19.73 13.42 21.49
N PRO A 142 -19.33 13.84 22.71
CA PRO A 142 -19.61 13.06 23.92
C PRO A 142 -21.11 12.77 23.94
N SER A 143 -21.44 11.48 24.00
CA SER A 143 -22.81 10.99 24.02
C SER A 143 -23.65 11.82 24.99
N SER A 144 -24.91 12.03 24.61
CA SER A 144 -25.96 12.75 25.33
C SER A 144 -26.05 12.47 26.85
N GLU A 145 -25.44 11.38 27.33
CA GLU A 145 -25.23 11.05 28.74
C GLU A 145 -24.46 12.13 29.53
N SER A 146 -23.42 12.75 28.94
CA SER A 146 -22.66 13.82 29.61
C SER A 146 -23.41 15.16 29.65
N ALA A 147 -24.31 15.40 28.70
CA ALA A 147 -25.18 16.57 28.67
C ALA A 147 -26.33 16.45 29.68
N GLU A 148 -26.85 15.24 29.89
CA GLU A 148 -27.91 14.96 30.86
C GLU A 148 -27.40 14.98 32.31
N ILE A 149 -26.16 14.49 32.56
CA ILE A 149 -25.51 14.62 33.87
C ILE A 149 -25.20 16.10 34.21
N LYS A 150 -24.74 16.90 33.24
CA LYS A 150 -24.57 18.35 33.45
C LYS A 150 -25.88 19.08 33.70
N ARG A 151 -26.99 18.72 33.02
CA ARG A 151 -28.31 19.32 33.29
C ARG A 151 -28.88 18.91 34.64
N SER A 152 -28.73 17.66 35.07
CA SER A 152 -29.25 17.21 36.39
C SER A 152 -28.45 17.77 37.58
N GLY A 153 -27.14 18.02 37.41
CA GLY A 153 -26.31 18.67 38.43
C GLY A 153 -26.59 20.17 38.60
N VAL A 154 -26.93 20.87 37.52
CA VAL A 154 -27.24 22.32 37.57
C VAL A 154 -28.62 22.57 38.18
N VAL A 155 -29.62 21.72 37.94
CA VAL A 155 -30.97 21.89 38.52
C VAL A 155 -30.98 21.72 40.04
N LYS A 156 -30.08 20.90 40.62
CA LYS A 156 -30.01 20.72 42.08
C LYS A 156 -29.42 21.91 42.83
N HIS A 157 -28.70 22.82 42.18
CA HIS A 157 -28.03 23.94 42.86
C HIS A 157 -28.83 25.26 42.86
N VAL A 158 -29.93 25.36 42.11
CA VAL A 158 -30.74 26.60 42.03
C VAL A 158 -31.94 26.59 42.98
N SER A 159 -32.21 25.47 43.69
CA SER A 159 -33.40 25.32 44.55
C SER A 159 -33.17 25.64 46.04
N ASN A 160 -31.95 26.00 46.48
CA ASN A 160 -31.64 26.19 47.91
C ASN A 160 -31.02 27.58 48.20
N GLY A 161 -31.66 28.65 47.73
CA GLY A 161 -31.32 30.03 48.08
C GLY A 161 -32.55 30.81 48.48
#